data_AF-A0A6M3LXK8-F1
#
_entry.id   AF-A0A6M3LXK8-F1
#
_cell.length_a   1.000
_cell.length_b   1.000
_cell.length_c   1.000
_cell.angle_alpha   90.00
_cell.angle_beta   90.00
_cell.angle_gamma   90.00
#
_symmetry.space_group_name_H-M   'P 1'
#
loop_
_entity.id
_entity.type
_entity.pdbx_description
1 polymer ?
#
loop_
_entity_poly.entity_id
_entity_poly.type
_entity_poly.pdbx_seq_one_letter_code
_entity_poly.pdbx_strand_id
1 'polypeptide(L)'
;MQKFLDDLRLIETVSQELQELLLEKKKIRKCALIVGHKESSQGAVSPSGITEFAYNQELAELIKKYVERAEVVIVYRRTYEQLPDDVNQIKPDFAVSLHCNAFNKKASGSEVLYYEKSSKGKELARKLQTAIVKVLGLPDRGIKAKTSEDRGGYLLRYVKAPIVIIEPFFIDNPADYMVGAEKKAELAEAIAHVIDLESV
;
A
#
# COMPACT_ATOMS: atom_id res chain seq x y z
N MET A 1 47.57 13.86 25.37
CA MET A 1 46.40 13.62 26.24
C MET A 1 45.11 14.11 25.57
N GLN A 2 45.03 15.38 25.12
CA GLN A 2 43.82 15.91 24.44
C GLN A 2 43.41 15.10 23.21
N LYS A 3 44.33 14.85 22.27
CA LYS A 3 44.08 14.05 21.06
C LYS A 3 43.48 12.66 21.37
N PHE A 4 43.99 11.99 22.41
CA PHE A 4 43.50 10.67 22.83
C PHE A 4 42.06 10.74 23.37
N LEU A 5 41.72 11.79 24.11
CA LEU A 5 40.35 12.01 24.60
C LEU A 5 39.38 12.36 23.46
N ASP A 6 39.85 13.10 22.46
CA ASP A 6 39.06 13.43 21.27
C ASP A 6 38.78 12.17 20.42
N ASP A 7 39.80 11.32 20.22
CA ASP A 7 39.65 10.03 19.53
C ASP A 7 38.67 9.10 20.27
N LEU A 8 38.71 9.07 21.61
CA LEU A 8 37.79 8.26 22.43
C LEU A 8 36.33 8.71 22.27
N ARG A 9 36.09 10.04 22.30
CA ARG A 9 34.76 10.62 22.08
C ARG A 9 34.24 10.32 20.68
N LEU A 10 35.10 10.37 19.67
CA LEU A 10 34.72 10.04 18.30
C LEU A 10 34.26 8.57 18.19
N ILE A 11 34.98 7.65 18.83
CA ILE A 11 34.61 6.22 18.85
C ILE A 11 33.27 6.01 19.55
N GLU A 12 33.03 6.68 20.68
CA GLU A 12 31.75 6.61 21.40
C GLU A 12 30.58 7.11 20.55
N THR A 13 30.74 8.25 19.87
CA THR A 13 29.72 8.81 18.97
C THR A 13 29.41 7.85 17.81
N VAL A 14 30.44 7.34 17.12
CA VAL A 14 30.25 6.39 16.01
C VAL A 14 29.59 5.10 16.49
N SER A 15 29.94 4.61 17.69
CA SER A 15 29.30 3.42 18.27
C SER A 15 27.82 3.66 18.59
N GLN A 16 27.45 4.86 19.07
CA GLN A 16 26.06 5.21 19.33
C GLN A 16 25.25 5.31 18.03
N GLU A 17 25.79 5.97 17.00
CA GLU A 17 25.16 6.04 15.68
C GLU A 17 24.94 4.65 15.08
N LEU A 18 25.93 3.75 15.18
CA LEU A 18 25.80 2.36 14.73
C LEU A 18 24.71 1.59 15.48
N GLN A 19 24.60 1.81 16.80
CA GLN A 19 23.55 1.18 17.61
C GLN A 19 22.16 1.68 17.23
N GLU A 20 21.99 2.98 17.02
CA GLU A 20 20.73 3.56 16.53
C GLU A 20 20.36 3.00 15.16
N LEU A 21 21.31 2.91 14.23
CA LEU A 21 21.10 2.38 12.88
C LEU A 21 20.74 0.87 12.91
N LEU A 22 21.32 0.11 13.85
CA LEU A 22 20.96 -1.28 14.08
C LEU A 22 19.58 -1.43 14.72
N LEU A 23 19.19 -0.52 15.62
CA LEU A 23 17.86 -0.50 16.21
C LEU A 23 16.80 -0.15 15.18
N GLU A 24 17.08 0.83 14.32
CA GLU A 24 16.22 1.25 13.21
C GLU A 24 16.02 0.10 12.22
N LYS A 25 17.09 -0.62 11.87
CA LYS A 25 17.02 -1.84 11.05
C LYS A 25 16.27 -3.00 11.74
N LYS A 26 16.14 -2.99 13.07
CA LYS A 26 15.38 -3.97 13.86
C LYS A 26 13.93 -3.56 14.11
N LYS A 27 13.55 -2.31 13.82
CA LYS A 27 12.17 -1.85 14.03
C LYS A 27 11.26 -2.55 13.01
N ILE A 28 10.41 -3.45 13.50
CA ILE A 28 9.34 -4.04 12.70
C ILE A 28 8.44 -2.90 12.25
N ARG A 29 8.35 -2.70 10.93
CA ARG A 29 7.52 -1.63 10.38
C ARG A 29 6.05 -2.01 10.41
N LYS A 30 5.18 -1.02 10.52
CA LYS A 30 3.74 -1.23 10.55
C LYS A 30 3.07 -0.71 9.27
N CYS A 31 2.40 -1.61 8.56
CA CYS A 31 1.57 -1.30 7.40
C CYS A 31 0.10 -1.32 7.79
N ALA A 32 -0.61 -0.22 7.55
CA ALA A 32 -2.08 -0.23 7.56
C ALA A 32 -2.58 -0.68 6.17
N LEU A 33 -3.23 -1.84 6.12
CA LEU A 33 -3.77 -2.42 4.90
C LEU A 33 -5.28 -2.20 4.86
N ILE A 34 -5.72 -1.21 4.10
CA ILE A 34 -7.11 -0.77 4.08
C ILE A 34 -7.87 -1.57 3.02
N VAL A 35 -8.94 -2.24 3.42
CA VAL A 35 -9.87 -2.89 2.49
C VAL A 35 -10.81 -1.82 1.95
N GLY A 36 -10.72 -1.53 0.66
CA GLY A 36 -11.65 -0.65 -0.02
C GLY A 36 -13.08 -1.17 0.10
N HIS A 37 -14.04 -0.25 0.17
CA HIS A 37 -15.46 -0.59 0.30
C HIS A 37 -15.85 -1.24 1.65
N LYS A 38 -17.10 -1.67 1.80
CA LYS A 38 -17.60 -2.36 3.01
C LYS A 38 -18.82 -3.23 2.67
N GLU A 39 -19.20 -4.15 3.54
CA GLU A 39 -20.36 -5.03 3.34
C GLU A 39 -21.63 -4.28 2.92
N SER A 40 -21.93 -3.13 3.55
CA SER A 40 -23.13 -2.33 3.24
C SER A 40 -22.96 -1.38 2.04
N SER A 41 -21.78 -1.36 1.39
CA SER A 41 -21.45 -0.49 0.24
C SER A 41 -20.25 -1.10 -0.49
N GLN A 42 -20.53 -2.12 -1.30
CA GLN A 42 -19.56 -3.13 -1.73
C GLN A 42 -18.66 -2.73 -2.91
N GLY A 43 -18.92 -1.58 -3.53
CA GLY A 43 -18.13 -1.08 -4.65
C GLY A 43 -18.58 -1.67 -5.98
N ALA A 44 -17.65 -1.75 -6.93
CA ALA A 44 -17.91 -2.33 -8.24
C ALA A 44 -18.12 -3.86 -8.15
N VAL A 45 -18.68 -4.45 -9.21
CA VAL A 45 -19.02 -5.88 -9.25
C VAL A 45 -18.47 -6.50 -10.53
N SER A 46 -17.83 -7.65 -10.40
CA SER A 46 -17.30 -8.41 -11.52
C SER A 46 -18.42 -9.03 -12.37
N PRO A 47 -18.11 -9.49 -13.60
CA PRO A 47 -19.06 -10.26 -14.42
C PRO A 47 -19.57 -11.55 -13.76
N SER A 48 -18.83 -12.11 -12.79
CA SER A 48 -19.21 -13.31 -12.03
C SER A 48 -19.97 -13.01 -10.73
N GLY A 49 -20.25 -11.73 -10.44
CA GLY A 49 -20.97 -11.31 -9.22
C GLY A 49 -20.09 -11.11 -7.99
N ILE A 50 -18.77 -11.21 -8.11
CA ILE A 50 -17.85 -10.90 -7.01
C ILE A 50 -17.72 -9.39 -6.86
N THR A 51 -17.95 -8.89 -5.66
CA THR A 51 -17.84 -7.45 -5.37
C THR A 51 -16.40 -7.05 -5.13
N GLU A 52 -16.09 -5.78 -5.36
CA GLU A 52 -14.80 -5.17 -5.07
C GLU A 52 -14.41 -5.34 -3.60
N PHE A 53 -15.37 -5.15 -2.68
CA PHE A 53 -15.15 -5.43 -1.26
C PHE A 53 -14.74 -6.88 -1.00
N ALA A 54 -15.48 -7.86 -1.55
CA ALA A 54 -15.20 -9.27 -1.34
C ALA A 54 -13.82 -9.67 -1.90
N TYR A 55 -13.48 -9.19 -3.09
CA TYR A 55 -12.17 -9.44 -3.70
C TYR A 55 -11.03 -8.85 -2.84
N ASN A 56 -11.16 -7.59 -2.41
CA ASN A 56 -10.12 -6.91 -1.64
C ASN A 56 -9.98 -7.45 -0.22
N GLN A 57 -11.05 -7.95 0.40
CA GLN A 57 -10.98 -8.64 1.69
C GLN A 57 -10.12 -9.90 1.59
N GLU A 58 -10.36 -10.75 0.59
CA GLU A 58 -9.57 -11.97 0.39
C GLU A 58 -8.11 -11.64 0.03
N LEU A 59 -7.89 -10.63 -0.83
CA LEU A 59 -6.55 -10.15 -1.15
C LEU A 59 -5.80 -9.64 0.09
N ALA A 60 -6.48 -8.91 0.98
CA ALA A 60 -5.87 -8.39 2.21
C ALA A 60 -5.39 -9.50 3.15
N GLU A 61 -6.20 -10.55 3.32
CA GLU A 61 -5.84 -11.70 4.15
C GLU A 61 -4.65 -12.47 3.55
N LEU A 62 -4.59 -12.63 2.23
CA LEU A 62 -3.44 -13.23 1.56
C LEU A 62 -2.17 -12.39 1.73
N ILE A 63 -2.25 -11.07 1.54
CA ILE A 63 -1.11 -10.16 1.74
C ILE A 63 -0.62 -10.28 3.19
N LYS A 64 -1.51 -10.19 4.17
CA LYS A 64 -1.16 -10.32 5.59
C LYS A 64 -0.50 -11.66 5.91
N LYS A 65 -0.92 -12.75 5.25
CA LYS A 65 -0.31 -14.08 5.39
C LYS A 65 1.11 -14.14 4.81
N TYR A 66 1.39 -13.41 3.73
CA TYR A 66 2.68 -13.46 3.02
C TYR A 66 3.71 -12.44 3.48
N VAL A 67 3.31 -11.41 4.24
CA VAL A 67 4.25 -10.45 4.83
C VAL A 67 5.02 -11.10 5.98
N GLU A 68 6.35 -11.01 5.95
CA GLU A 68 7.22 -11.65 6.95
C GLU A 68 7.97 -10.65 7.84
N ARG A 69 8.17 -9.41 7.37
CA ARG A 69 9.10 -8.43 7.95
C ARG A 69 8.42 -7.14 8.40
N ALA A 70 7.10 -7.07 8.29
CA ALA A 70 6.28 -5.97 8.78
C ALA A 70 5.05 -6.47 9.55
N GLU A 71 4.59 -5.67 10.50
CA GLU A 71 3.29 -5.82 11.13
C GLU A 71 2.21 -5.30 10.17
N VAL A 72 1.24 -6.15 9.79
CA VAL A 72 0.11 -5.74 8.96
C VAL A 72 -1.15 -5.64 9.81
N VAL A 73 -1.74 -4.44 9.83
CA VAL A 73 -3.04 -4.19 10.46
C VAL A 73 -4.06 -3.98 9.34
N ILE A 74 -4.99 -4.93 9.19
CA ILE A 74 -6.09 -4.81 8.23
C ILE A 74 -7.13 -3.84 8.79
N VAL A 75 -7.54 -2.86 7.98
CA VAL A 75 -8.47 -1.79 8.37
C VAL A 75 -9.73 -1.87 7.51
N TYR A 76 -10.88 -1.95 8.18
CA TYR A 76 -12.20 -1.89 7.56
C TYR A 76 -12.85 -0.54 7.85
N ARG A 77 -13.39 0.10 6.82
CA ARG A 77 -13.99 1.44 6.97
C ARG A 77 -15.35 1.37 7.67
N ARG A 78 -15.57 2.27 8.64
CA ARG A 78 -16.91 2.57 9.19
C ARG A 78 -17.66 3.50 8.24
N THR A 79 -17.05 4.66 7.99
CA THR A 79 -17.44 5.62 6.94
C THR A 79 -16.18 6.07 6.20
N TYR A 80 -16.33 6.67 5.01
CA TYR A 80 -15.18 7.18 4.27
C TYR A 80 -14.55 8.42 4.95
N GLU A 81 -15.36 9.24 5.61
CA GLU A 81 -14.92 10.44 6.33
C GLU A 81 -14.08 10.10 7.58
N GLN A 82 -14.44 9.05 8.32
CA GLN A 82 -13.73 8.64 9.54
C GLN A 82 -12.48 7.79 9.26
N LEU A 83 -12.37 7.24 8.05
CA LEU A 83 -11.31 6.29 7.70
C LEU A 83 -9.88 6.85 7.90
N PRO A 84 -9.56 8.11 7.55
CA PRO A 84 -8.23 8.66 7.84
C PRO A 84 -7.90 8.66 9.33
N ASP A 85 -8.85 9.01 10.20
CA ASP A 85 -8.65 9.02 11.64
C ASP A 85 -8.47 7.61 12.20
N ASP A 86 -9.26 6.65 11.72
CA ASP A 86 -9.13 5.23 12.07
C ASP A 86 -7.73 4.70 11.73
N VAL A 87 -7.22 5.04 10.55
CA VAL A 87 -5.86 4.68 10.11
C VAL A 87 -4.79 5.42 10.94
N ASN A 88 -4.98 6.71 11.19
CA ASN A 88 -4.02 7.52 11.95
C ASN A 88 -3.87 7.05 13.41
N GLN A 89 -4.92 6.52 14.02
CA GLN A 89 -4.88 5.97 15.39
C GLN A 89 -3.96 4.74 15.51
N ILE A 90 -3.81 3.96 14.43
CA ILE A 90 -2.92 2.79 14.36
C ILE A 90 -1.44 3.21 14.40
N LYS A 91 -1.15 4.47 14.03
CA LYS A 91 0.20 5.04 13.84
C LYS A 91 1.05 4.15 12.93
N PRO A 92 0.58 3.82 11.70
CA PRO A 92 1.36 3.02 10.78
C PRO A 92 2.57 3.81 10.28
N ASP A 93 3.64 3.12 9.89
CA ASP A 93 4.76 3.74 9.19
C ASP A 93 4.35 4.09 7.75
N PHE A 94 3.43 3.32 7.15
CA PHE A 94 2.83 3.57 5.82
C PHE A 94 1.51 2.80 5.65
N ALA A 95 0.72 3.16 4.62
CA ALA A 95 -0.57 2.53 4.34
C ALA A 95 -0.76 2.18 2.86
N VAL A 96 -1.51 1.12 2.62
CA VAL A 96 -1.92 0.67 1.28
C VAL A 96 -3.43 0.45 1.29
N SER A 97 -4.15 1.17 0.44
CA SER A 97 -5.59 0.97 0.25
C SER A 97 -5.86 0.12 -0.98
N LEU A 98 -6.51 -1.02 -0.77
CA LEU A 98 -6.84 -2.00 -1.81
C LEU A 98 -8.16 -1.63 -2.49
N HIS A 99 -8.12 -1.47 -3.80
CA HIS A 99 -9.28 -1.19 -4.64
C HIS A 99 -9.22 -2.00 -5.95
N CYS A 100 -10.31 -1.97 -6.71
CA CYS A 100 -10.29 -2.34 -8.12
C CYS A 100 -10.94 -1.22 -8.92
N ASN A 101 -10.39 -0.89 -10.09
CA ASN A 101 -11.00 0.13 -10.92
C ASN A 101 -12.31 -0.40 -11.54
N ALA A 102 -13.16 0.50 -12.00
CA ALA A 102 -14.34 0.18 -12.78
C ALA A 102 -14.77 1.39 -13.61
N PHE A 103 -15.21 1.17 -14.85
CA PHE A 103 -15.63 2.27 -15.72
C PHE A 103 -16.72 1.88 -16.72
N ASN A 104 -16.37 1.10 -17.75
CA ASN A 104 -17.25 0.82 -18.89
C ASN A 104 -17.12 -0.62 -19.43
N LYS A 105 -16.59 -1.54 -18.62
CA LYS A 105 -16.32 -2.94 -18.97
C LYS A 105 -15.28 -3.17 -20.08
N LYS A 106 -14.64 -2.11 -20.59
CA LYS A 106 -13.61 -2.17 -21.65
C LYS A 106 -12.26 -1.61 -21.20
N ALA A 107 -12.27 -0.60 -20.32
CA ALA A 107 -11.05 -0.08 -19.72
C ALA A 107 -10.28 -1.21 -19.03
N SER A 108 -8.95 -1.16 -19.12
CA SER A 108 -8.05 -2.24 -18.68
C SER A 108 -6.75 -1.66 -18.15
N GLY A 109 -6.14 -2.36 -17.22
CA GLY A 109 -4.79 -2.08 -16.75
C GLY A 109 -4.68 -1.70 -15.29
N SER A 110 -3.43 -1.61 -14.83
CA SER A 110 -3.06 -1.35 -13.44
C SER A 110 -2.69 0.13 -13.24
N GLU A 111 -3.18 0.76 -12.19
CA GLU A 111 -2.71 2.07 -11.72
C GLU A 111 -2.54 2.11 -10.20
N VAL A 112 -1.63 2.96 -9.72
CA VAL A 112 -1.46 3.25 -8.30
C VAL A 112 -1.51 4.75 -8.07
N LEU A 113 -2.40 5.17 -7.18
CA LEU A 113 -2.67 6.57 -6.88
C LEU A 113 -1.88 7.00 -5.64
N TYR A 114 -1.34 8.21 -5.67
CA TYR A 114 -0.62 8.81 -4.54
C TYR A 114 -0.97 10.29 -4.40
N TYR A 115 -0.84 10.84 -3.18
CA TYR A 115 -1.03 12.26 -2.98
C TYR A 115 0.09 13.06 -3.65
N GLU A 116 -0.25 14.04 -4.49
CA GLU A 116 0.72 14.77 -5.32
C GLU A 116 1.90 15.38 -4.53
N LYS A 117 1.67 15.76 -3.26
CA LYS A 117 2.68 16.38 -2.39
C LYS A 117 3.43 15.38 -1.52
N SER A 118 3.19 14.07 -1.68
CA SER A 118 3.86 13.02 -0.91
C SER A 118 4.98 12.37 -1.73
N SER A 119 6.22 12.77 -1.48
CA SER A 119 7.40 12.15 -2.11
C SER A 119 7.54 10.67 -1.76
N LYS A 120 7.34 10.31 -0.49
CA LYS A 120 7.33 8.92 -0.02
C LYS A 120 6.18 8.11 -0.63
N GLY A 121 4.98 8.69 -0.69
CA GLY A 121 3.83 8.05 -1.36
C GLY A 121 4.09 7.80 -2.85
N LYS A 122 4.76 8.74 -3.54
CA LYS A 122 5.17 8.58 -4.94
C LYS A 122 6.18 7.44 -5.13
N GLU A 123 7.11 7.28 -4.20
CA GLU A 123 8.09 6.20 -4.25
C GLU A 123 7.43 4.83 -4.04
N LEU A 124 6.61 4.71 -2.98
CA LEU A 124 5.83 3.52 -2.69
C LEU A 124 4.93 3.14 -3.87
N ALA A 125 4.25 4.13 -4.48
CA ALA A 125 3.42 3.91 -5.64
C ALA A 125 4.21 3.33 -6.82
N ARG A 126 5.44 3.78 -7.04
CA ARG A 126 6.29 3.28 -8.13
C ARG A 126 6.71 1.84 -7.92
N LYS A 127 7.05 1.46 -6.68
CA LYS A 127 7.41 0.08 -6.30
C LYS A 127 6.22 -0.86 -6.49
N LEU A 128 5.05 -0.48 -5.97
CA LEU A 128 3.83 -1.27 -6.12
C LEU A 128 3.37 -1.38 -7.57
N GLN A 129 3.37 -0.27 -8.33
CA GLN A 129 3.01 -0.29 -9.76
C GLN A 129 3.88 -1.30 -10.53
N THR A 130 5.19 -1.25 -10.34
CA THR A 130 6.14 -2.16 -10.99
C THR A 130 5.84 -3.62 -10.65
N ALA A 131 5.62 -3.91 -9.36
CA ALA A 131 5.35 -5.27 -8.88
C ALA A 131 4.02 -5.81 -9.43
N ILE A 132 2.96 -5.00 -9.38
CA ILE A 132 1.62 -5.36 -9.85
C ILE A 132 1.63 -5.64 -11.36
N VAL A 133 2.19 -4.73 -12.16
CA VAL A 133 2.26 -4.87 -13.62
C VAL A 133 3.05 -6.11 -14.01
N LYS A 134 4.16 -6.39 -13.33
CA LYS A 134 4.99 -7.59 -13.57
C LYS A 134 4.20 -8.88 -13.36
N VAL A 135 3.38 -8.96 -12.32
CA VAL A 135 2.58 -10.16 -12.02
C VAL A 135 1.40 -10.29 -12.97
N LEU A 136 0.59 -9.24 -13.10
CA LEU A 136 -0.66 -9.33 -13.82
C LEU A 136 -0.43 -9.37 -15.34
N GLY A 137 0.56 -8.65 -15.85
CA GLY A 137 0.80 -8.53 -17.30
C GLY A 137 -0.30 -7.73 -18.02
N LEU A 138 -1.09 -6.97 -17.28
CA LEU A 138 -2.11 -6.06 -17.81
C LEU A 138 -1.49 -4.73 -18.26
N PRO A 139 -2.20 -3.90 -19.04
CA PRO A 139 -1.70 -2.60 -19.47
C PRO A 139 -1.19 -1.75 -18.30
N ASP A 140 0.04 -1.23 -18.42
CA ASP A 140 0.61 -0.32 -17.43
C ASP A 140 0.06 1.09 -17.62
N ARG A 141 -0.81 1.54 -16.72
CA ARG A 141 -1.38 2.90 -16.74
C ARG A 141 -0.53 3.88 -15.90
N GLY A 142 0.50 3.39 -15.24
CA GLY A 142 1.43 4.14 -14.42
C GLY A 142 0.85 4.64 -13.10
N ILE A 143 1.72 5.33 -12.35
CA ILE A 143 1.32 6.00 -11.12
C ILE A 143 0.58 7.31 -11.40
N LYS A 144 -0.43 7.65 -10.60
CA LYS A 144 -1.25 8.86 -10.75
C LYS A 144 -1.14 9.75 -9.51
N ALA A 145 -0.68 10.99 -9.71
CA ALA A 145 -0.78 12.02 -8.68
C ALA A 145 -2.25 12.42 -8.50
N LYS A 146 -2.67 12.62 -7.25
CA LYS A 146 -4.02 13.06 -6.88
C LYS A 146 -3.98 14.27 -5.99
N THR A 147 -4.86 15.23 -6.26
CA THR A 147 -5.16 16.34 -5.33
C THR A 147 -6.19 15.87 -4.29
N SER A 148 -6.57 16.72 -3.34
CA SER A 148 -7.61 16.39 -2.35
C SER A 148 -9.02 16.28 -2.96
N GLU A 149 -9.23 16.89 -4.12
CA GLU A 149 -10.51 17.01 -4.81
C GLU A 149 -10.77 15.82 -5.76
N ASP A 150 -9.71 15.10 -6.14
CA ASP A 150 -9.82 13.89 -6.95
C ASP A 150 -10.50 12.74 -6.18
N ARG A 151 -11.09 11.79 -6.92
CA ARG A 151 -11.56 10.52 -6.35
C ARG A 151 -10.39 9.81 -5.64
N GLY A 152 -10.61 9.43 -4.38
CA GLY A 152 -9.58 8.86 -3.51
C GLY A 152 -8.64 9.88 -2.86
N GLY A 153 -8.64 11.12 -3.34
CA GLY A 153 -7.78 12.22 -2.89
C GLY A 153 -7.90 12.57 -1.41
N TYR A 154 -9.14 12.55 -0.88
CA TYR A 154 -9.41 12.77 0.54
C TYR A 154 -8.62 11.80 1.45
N LEU A 155 -8.71 10.49 1.19
CA LEU A 155 -7.99 9.49 1.99
C LEU A 155 -6.47 9.69 1.88
N LEU A 156 -5.98 9.90 0.66
CA LEU A 156 -4.56 10.15 0.37
C LEU A 156 -4.02 11.41 1.06
N ARG A 157 -4.86 12.43 1.26
CA ARG A 157 -4.51 13.70 1.90
C ARG A 157 -4.46 13.62 3.43
N TYR A 158 -5.43 12.93 4.04
CA TYR A 158 -5.68 13.03 5.48
C TYR A 158 -5.13 11.87 6.31
N VAL A 159 -4.70 10.77 5.68
CA VAL A 159 -3.81 9.81 6.35
C VAL A 159 -2.42 10.45 6.47
N LYS A 160 -1.90 10.53 7.69
CA LYS A 160 -0.64 11.23 8.01
C LYS A 160 0.59 10.47 7.55
N ALA A 161 0.54 9.14 7.61
CA ALA A 161 1.59 8.28 7.07
C ALA A 161 1.59 8.31 5.53
N PRO A 162 2.72 8.00 4.86
CA PRO A 162 2.72 7.74 3.43
C PRO A 162 1.65 6.71 3.06
N ILE A 163 0.79 7.04 2.11
CA ILE A 163 -0.32 6.19 1.68
C ILE A 163 -0.41 6.17 0.16
N VAL A 164 -0.84 5.02 -0.36
CA VAL A 164 -1.24 4.84 -1.76
C VAL A 164 -2.60 4.13 -1.85
N ILE A 165 -3.27 4.30 -2.98
CA ILE A 165 -4.42 3.48 -3.37
C ILE A 165 -3.98 2.65 -4.57
N ILE A 166 -4.05 1.33 -4.47
CA ILE A 166 -3.76 0.45 -5.60
C ILE A 166 -5.06 0.10 -6.33
N GLU A 167 -5.01 0.12 -7.65
CA GLU A 167 -6.08 -0.35 -8.53
C GLU A 167 -5.45 -1.33 -9.54
N PRO A 168 -5.28 -2.61 -9.15
CA PRO A 168 -4.47 -3.55 -9.91
C PRO A 168 -5.07 -3.89 -11.29
N PHE A 169 -6.39 -3.81 -11.42
CA PHE A 169 -7.12 -4.07 -12.67
C PHE A 169 -8.53 -3.47 -12.60
N PHE A 170 -9.24 -3.49 -13.74
CA PHE A 170 -10.65 -3.11 -13.82
C PHE A 170 -11.57 -4.31 -13.53
N ILE A 171 -12.26 -4.32 -12.39
CA ILE A 171 -13.09 -5.47 -11.99
C ILE A 171 -14.30 -5.69 -12.90
N ASP A 172 -14.79 -4.64 -13.55
CA ASP A 172 -15.91 -4.70 -14.48
C ASP A 172 -15.49 -5.14 -15.90
N ASN A 173 -14.19 -5.22 -16.19
CA ASN A 173 -13.67 -5.77 -17.43
C ASN A 173 -13.44 -7.29 -17.29
N PRO A 174 -14.09 -8.13 -18.12
CA PRO A 174 -13.99 -9.59 -18.00
C PRO A 174 -12.57 -10.15 -18.11
N ALA A 175 -11.72 -9.59 -18.99
CA ALA A 175 -10.37 -10.09 -19.20
C ALA A 175 -9.46 -9.74 -18.02
N ASP A 176 -9.52 -8.50 -17.55
CA ASP A 176 -8.82 -8.02 -16.36
C ASP A 176 -9.23 -8.81 -15.11
N TYR A 177 -10.54 -9.00 -14.90
CA TYR A 177 -11.05 -9.77 -13.77
C TYR A 177 -10.58 -11.23 -13.80
N MET A 178 -10.57 -11.89 -14.97
CA MET A 178 -10.06 -13.26 -15.09
C MET A 178 -8.59 -13.35 -14.65
N VAL A 179 -7.75 -12.41 -15.11
CA VAL A 179 -6.33 -12.36 -14.70
C VAL A 179 -6.19 -12.09 -13.21
N GLY A 180 -6.94 -11.13 -12.66
CA GLY A 180 -6.91 -10.81 -11.24
C GLY A 180 -7.39 -11.97 -10.35
N ALA A 181 -8.41 -12.70 -10.80
CA ALA A 181 -8.92 -13.87 -10.09
C ALA A 181 -7.93 -15.04 -10.12
N GLU A 182 -7.33 -15.32 -11.28
CA GLU A 182 -6.36 -16.40 -11.47
C GLU A 182 -5.07 -16.13 -10.69
N LYS A 183 -4.54 -14.90 -10.76
CA LYS A 183 -3.23 -14.52 -10.19
C LYS A 183 -3.31 -13.87 -8.81
N LYS A 184 -4.40 -14.08 -8.06
CA LYS A 184 -4.65 -13.37 -6.79
C LYS A 184 -3.55 -13.65 -5.75
N ALA A 185 -3.08 -14.90 -5.68
CA ALA A 185 -2.04 -15.29 -4.73
C ALA A 185 -0.70 -14.64 -5.07
N GLU A 186 -0.32 -14.64 -6.35
CA GLU A 186 0.90 -14.03 -6.87
C GLU A 186 0.85 -12.50 -6.72
N LEU A 187 -0.31 -11.90 -6.93
CA LEU A 187 -0.53 -10.47 -6.68
C LEU A 187 -0.33 -10.15 -5.20
N ALA A 188 -0.88 -10.97 -4.31
CA ALA A 188 -0.71 -10.81 -2.86
C ALA A 188 0.76 -10.95 -2.44
N GLU A 189 1.47 -11.94 -2.96
CA GLU A 189 2.89 -12.18 -2.67
C GLU A 189 3.76 -11.01 -3.16
N ALA A 190 3.48 -10.48 -4.36
CA ALA A 190 4.22 -9.33 -4.88
C ALA A 190 3.98 -8.05 -4.07
N ILE A 191 2.75 -7.82 -3.60
CA ILE A 191 2.45 -6.69 -2.70
C ILE A 191 3.12 -6.89 -1.34
N ALA A 192 3.06 -8.11 -0.78
CA ALA A 192 3.73 -8.45 0.48
C ALA A 192 5.25 -8.22 0.41
N HIS A 193 5.88 -8.63 -0.69
CA HIS A 193 7.31 -8.40 -0.91
C HIS A 193 7.67 -6.91 -0.92
N VAL A 194 6.83 -6.05 -1.53
CA VAL A 194 7.04 -4.61 -1.48
C VAL A 194 6.85 -4.07 -0.05
N ILE A 195 5.85 -4.55 0.69
CA ILE A 195 5.63 -4.17 2.10
C ILE A 195 6.85 -4.51 2.96
N ASP A 196 7.44 -5.69 2.77
CA ASP A 196 8.63 -6.19 3.49
C ASP A 196 9.91 -5.41 3.20
N LEU A 197 10.03 -4.87 1.98
CA LEU A 197 11.21 -4.12 1.53
C LEU A 197 11.07 -2.61 1.64
N GLU A 198 9.86 -2.10 1.85
CA GLU A 198 9.65 -0.67 1.90
C GLU A 198 10.46 -0.07 3.06
N SER A 199 11.00 1.12 2.84
CA SER A 199 11.78 1.90 3.80
C SER A 199 11.11 3.27 3.91
N VAL A 200 10.84 3.76 5.12
CA VAL A 200 10.16 5.07 5.31
C VAL A 200 11.17 6.17 5.51
#